data_AF-A0A2P4QWC9-F1
#
_entry.id   AF-A0A2P4QWC9-F1
#
_cell.length_a   1.000
_cell.length_b   1.000
_cell.length_c   1.000
_cell.angle_alpha   90.00
_cell.angle_beta   90.00
_cell.angle_gamma   90.00
#
_symmetry.space_group_name_H-M   'P 1'
#
loop_
_entity.id
_entity.type
_entity.pdbx_description
1 polymer ?
#
loop_
_entity_poly.entity_id
_entity_poly.type
_entity_poly.pdbx_seq_one_letter_code
_entity_poly.pdbx_strand_id
1 'polypeptide(L)'
;NLIKPAINCTPSTLEKRAKKLATKIQSNIKNDVKGVYHQSDQVILNNIEFSVNKKDCFQVNYGPENEINKTHKLRSVVKAVDQGQISRESYRELAAVEANLPRENSVSNERIAITDNMNQLIKISLVDMNGRDKLEEALGSDESEFRNPEITQEAIDIMGIGIYRSIKDILNYIIPYLKEKKVLRLSDTTIHLRISGDGRNV
;
A
#
# COMPACT_ATOMS: atom_id res chain seq x y z
N ASN A 1 13.88 -30.32 -30.05
CA ASN A 1 14.63 -29.43 -29.11
C ASN A 1 14.80 -30.09 -27.76
N LEU A 2 16.05 -30.39 -27.37
CA LEU A 2 16.36 -30.95 -26.05
C LEU A 2 16.00 -29.96 -24.93
N ILE A 3 15.36 -30.46 -23.88
CA ILE A 3 15.04 -29.66 -22.68
C ILE A 3 16.33 -29.50 -21.88
N LYS A 4 16.84 -28.26 -21.75
CA LYS A 4 18.04 -27.97 -20.95
C LYS A 4 17.83 -28.30 -19.46
N PRO A 5 18.86 -28.76 -18.73
CA PRO A 5 18.81 -28.90 -17.28
C PRO A 5 18.39 -27.61 -16.57
N ALA A 6 17.71 -27.72 -15.42
CA ALA A 6 17.21 -26.58 -14.65
C ALA A 6 18.33 -25.61 -14.23
N ILE A 7 19.49 -26.13 -13.85
CA ILE A 7 20.68 -25.36 -13.48
C ILE A 7 21.18 -24.42 -14.60
N ASN A 8 20.86 -24.73 -15.86
CA ASN A 8 21.27 -23.95 -17.03
C ASN A 8 20.13 -23.07 -17.57
N CYS A 9 19.09 -22.81 -16.76
CA CYS A 9 17.91 -22.05 -17.16
C CYS A 9 17.83 -20.73 -16.39
N THR A 10 17.32 -19.70 -17.05
CA THR A 10 16.94 -18.46 -16.36
C THR A 10 15.70 -18.70 -15.49
N PRO A 11 15.49 -17.88 -14.43
CA PRO A 11 14.27 -17.94 -13.62
C PRO A 11 12.98 -17.87 -14.47
N SER A 12 12.95 -16.99 -15.47
CA SER A 12 11.81 -16.85 -16.40
C SER A 12 11.55 -18.12 -17.23
N THR A 13 12.59 -18.87 -17.59
CA THR A 13 12.46 -20.15 -18.30
C THR A 13 11.89 -21.22 -17.37
N LEU A 14 12.37 -21.27 -16.13
CA LEU A 14 11.87 -22.20 -15.12
C LEU A 14 10.41 -21.93 -14.78
N GLU A 15 10.01 -20.67 -14.64
CA GLU A 15 8.63 -20.27 -14.40
C GLU A 15 7.68 -20.69 -15.53
N LYS A 16 8.11 -20.51 -16.79
CA LYS A 16 7.34 -20.99 -17.97
C LYS A 16 7.17 -22.51 -17.96
N ARG A 17 8.21 -23.25 -17.56
CA ARG A 17 8.15 -24.71 -17.44
C ARG A 17 7.21 -25.13 -16.31
N ALA A 18 7.26 -24.43 -15.17
CA ALA A 18 6.38 -24.68 -14.04
C ALA A 18 4.91 -24.47 -14.42
N LYS A 19 4.60 -23.33 -15.07
CA LYS A 19 3.27 -23.05 -15.63
C LYS A 19 2.82 -24.13 -16.61
N LYS A 20 3.70 -24.62 -17.50
CA LYS A 20 3.38 -25.70 -18.45
C LYS A 20 3.06 -27.03 -17.75
N LEU A 21 3.83 -27.40 -16.72
CA LEU A 21 3.56 -28.60 -15.93
C LEU A 21 2.22 -28.47 -15.20
N ALA A 22 2.00 -27.32 -14.57
CA ALA A 22 0.76 -26.98 -13.91
C ALA A 22 -0.44 -27.13 -14.88
N THR A 23 -0.40 -26.54 -16.08
CA THR A 23 -1.50 -26.70 -17.05
C THR A 23 -1.81 -28.18 -17.35
N LYS A 24 -0.78 -29.03 -17.48
CA LYS A 24 -0.98 -30.47 -17.69
C LYS A 24 -1.66 -31.15 -16.51
N ILE A 25 -1.22 -30.88 -15.29
CA ILE A 25 -1.80 -31.48 -14.07
C ILE A 25 -3.26 -31.05 -13.92
N GLN A 26 -3.57 -29.78 -14.18
CA GLN A 26 -4.94 -29.27 -14.12
C GLN A 26 -5.88 -30.00 -15.09
N SER A 27 -5.42 -30.25 -16.32
CA SER A 27 -6.18 -31.01 -17.31
C SER A 27 -6.42 -32.45 -16.87
N ASN A 28 -5.41 -33.10 -16.28
CA ASN A 28 -5.55 -34.48 -15.78
C ASN A 28 -6.57 -34.57 -14.64
N ILE A 29 -6.47 -33.69 -13.63
CA ILE A 29 -7.42 -33.67 -12.51
C ILE A 29 -8.85 -33.44 -13.01
N LYS A 30 -9.07 -32.54 -13.97
CA LYS A 30 -10.40 -32.32 -14.56
C LYS A 30 -10.99 -33.57 -15.20
N ASN A 31 -10.16 -34.43 -15.79
CA ASN A 31 -10.60 -35.69 -16.39
C ASN A 31 -10.88 -36.75 -15.33
N ASP A 32 -10.00 -36.87 -14.34
CA ASP A 32 -10.03 -37.96 -13.36
C ASP A 32 -11.08 -37.76 -12.25
N VAL A 33 -11.46 -36.51 -11.97
CA VAL A 33 -12.46 -36.18 -10.93
C VAL A 33 -13.77 -36.95 -11.10
N LYS A 34 -14.22 -37.17 -12.34
CA LYS A 34 -15.48 -37.88 -12.63
C LYS A 34 -15.47 -39.36 -12.22
N GLY A 35 -14.28 -39.95 -12.04
CA GLY A 35 -14.12 -41.35 -11.60
C GLY A 35 -13.87 -41.51 -10.09
N VAL A 36 -13.72 -40.41 -9.35
CA VAL A 36 -13.34 -40.42 -7.93
C VAL A 36 -14.39 -39.74 -7.06
N TYR A 37 -14.97 -38.63 -7.53
CA TYR A 37 -15.97 -37.85 -6.80
C TYR A 37 -17.34 -37.97 -7.47
N HIS A 38 -18.41 -37.74 -6.70
CA HIS A 38 -19.75 -37.71 -7.25
C HIS A 38 -19.92 -36.46 -8.13
N GLN A 39 -20.77 -36.54 -9.16
CA GLN A 39 -20.98 -35.44 -10.12
C GLN A 39 -21.55 -34.15 -9.51
N SER A 40 -22.13 -34.22 -8.31
CA SER A 40 -22.59 -33.05 -7.55
C SER A 40 -21.48 -32.33 -6.80
N ASP A 41 -20.33 -32.98 -6.60
CA ASP A 41 -19.25 -32.44 -5.79
C ASP A 41 -18.43 -31.45 -6.61
N GLN A 42 -18.18 -30.27 -6.05
CA GLN A 42 -17.35 -29.27 -6.69
C GLN A 42 -15.88 -29.49 -6.30
N VAL A 43 -15.12 -30.18 -7.15
CA VAL A 43 -13.68 -30.36 -6.95
C VAL A 43 -12.92 -29.21 -7.61
N ILE A 44 -12.15 -28.47 -6.80
CA ILE A 44 -11.33 -27.35 -7.25
C ILE A 44 -9.87 -27.64 -6.89
N LEU A 45 -9.00 -27.65 -7.90
CA LEU A 45 -7.55 -27.58 -7.69
C LEU A 45 -7.19 -26.13 -7.36
N ASN A 46 -6.75 -25.84 -6.14
CA ASN A 46 -6.44 -24.47 -5.71
C ASN A 46 -5.01 -24.04 -6.07
N ASN A 47 -4.03 -24.92 -5.86
CA ASN A 47 -2.64 -24.68 -6.22
C ASN A 47 -1.90 -26.00 -6.42
N ILE A 48 -0.72 -25.91 -7.03
CA ILE A 48 0.28 -26.96 -7.02
C ILE A 48 1.58 -26.36 -6.52
N GLU A 49 2.18 -27.02 -5.54
CA GLU A 49 3.52 -26.74 -5.06
C GLU A 49 4.45 -27.91 -5.40
N PHE A 50 5.63 -27.61 -5.93
CA PHE A 50 6.66 -28.61 -6.21
C PHE A 50 8.04 -27.96 -6.26
N SER A 51 9.10 -28.76 -6.11
CA SER A 51 10.47 -28.28 -6.26
C SER A 51 11.23 -29.04 -7.34
N VAL A 52 12.20 -28.35 -7.96
CA VAL A 52 13.19 -28.96 -8.84
C VAL A 52 14.54 -28.92 -8.14
N ASN A 53 15.20 -30.08 -8.05
CA ASN A 53 16.50 -30.24 -7.39
C ASN A 53 16.55 -29.74 -5.93
N LYS A 54 15.41 -29.74 -5.22
CA LYS A 54 15.25 -29.22 -3.85
C LYS A 54 15.62 -27.74 -3.65
N LYS A 55 15.86 -27.00 -4.75
CA LYS A 55 16.29 -25.58 -4.70
C LYS A 55 15.26 -24.66 -5.33
N ASP A 56 14.72 -25.06 -6.48
CA ASP A 56 13.77 -24.23 -7.20
C ASP A 56 12.35 -24.63 -6.79
N CYS A 57 11.79 -23.93 -5.80
CA CYS A 57 10.40 -24.13 -5.37
C CYS A 57 9.44 -23.33 -6.25
N PHE A 58 8.39 -23.98 -6.73
CA PHE A 58 7.35 -23.38 -7.56
C PHE A 58 6.00 -23.62 -6.91
N GLN A 59 5.24 -22.54 -6.77
CA GLN A 59 3.83 -22.59 -6.44
C GLN A 59 3.04 -21.98 -7.59
N VAL A 60 2.11 -22.75 -8.17
CA VAL A 60 1.21 -22.29 -9.21
C VAL A 60 -0.21 -22.36 -8.68
N ASN A 61 -0.81 -21.19 -8.44
CA ASN A 61 -2.19 -21.08 -7.98
C ASN A 61 -3.15 -21.13 -9.18
N TYR A 62 -4.26 -21.84 -9.02
CA TYR A 62 -5.34 -21.92 -9.98
C TYR A 62 -6.59 -21.27 -9.41
N GLY A 63 -7.17 -20.38 -10.19
CA GLY A 63 -8.35 -19.63 -9.82
C GLY A 63 -8.25 -18.20 -10.31
N PRO A 64 -9.38 -17.50 -10.45
CA PRO A 64 -9.36 -16.06 -10.58
C PRO A 64 -8.74 -15.51 -9.32
N GLU A 65 -7.56 -14.94 -9.46
CA GLU A 65 -6.93 -14.21 -8.38
C GLU A 65 -7.81 -12.98 -8.13
N ASN A 66 -8.71 -13.06 -7.14
CA ASN A 66 -9.72 -12.03 -6.91
C ASN A 66 -9.02 -10.67 -6.79
N GLU A 67 -9.37 -9.72 -7.66
CA GLU A 67 -8.73 -8.40 -7.65
C GLU A 67 -8.88 -7.70 -6.31
N ILE A 68 -10.01 -7.91 -5.61
CA ILE A 68 -10.22 -7.42 -4.24
C ILE A 68 -9.17 -8.02 -3.30
N ASN A 69 -8.84 -9.30 -3.45
CA ASN A 69 -7.84 -9.98 -2.64
C ASN A 69 -6.41 -9.50 -2.98
N LYS A 70 -6.11 -9.23 -4.26
CA LYS A 70 -4.83 -8.62 -4.68
C LYS A 70 -4.63 -7.24 -4.08
N THR A 71 -5.61 -6.36 -4.24
CA THR A 71 -5.55 -4.99 -3.73
C THR A 71 -5.46 -4.99 -2.21
N HIS A 72 -6.24 -5.83 -1.52
CA HIS A 72 -6.14 -5.98 -0.07
C HIS A 72 -4.75 -6.46 0.37
N LYS A 73 -4.18 -7.45 -0.33
CA LYS A 73 -2.81 -7.93 -0.07
C LYS A 73 -1.77 -6.83 -0.28
N LEU A 74 -1.83 -6.10 -1.40
CA LEU A 74 -0.94 -4.98 -1.69
C LEU A 74 -1.03 -3.89 -0.63
N ARG A 75 -2.25 -3.46 -0.27
CA ARG A 75 -2.47 -2.44 0.76
C ARG A 75 -1.98 -2.87 2.13
N SER A 76 -2.15 -4.15 2.49
CA SER A 76 -1.63 -4.71 3.74
C SER A 76 -0.11 -4.65 3.79
N VAL A 77 0.56 -4.94 2.67
CA VAL A 77 2.01 -4.84 2.53
C VAL A 77 2.48 -3.38 2.59
N VAL A 78 1.84 -2.46 1.85
CA VAL A 78 2.14 -1.02 1.93
C VAL A 78 2.08 -0.55 3.38
N LYS A 79 1.01 -0.90 4.10
CA LYS A 79 0.83 -0.57 5.52
C LYS A 79 1.96 -1.13 6.39
N ALA A 80 2.33 -2.40 6.21
CA ALA A 80 3.41 -3.01 6.98
C ALA A 80 4.77 -2.36 6.71
N VAL A 81 5.06 -2.04 5.45
CA VAL A 81 6.28 -1.31 5.05
C VAL A 81 6.32 0.09 5.69
N ASP A 82 5.20 0.81 5.68
CA ASP A 82 5.10 2.15 6.28
C ASP A 82 5.24 2.14 7.79
N GLN A 83 4.49 1.26 8.46
CA GLN A 83 4.54 1.15 9.92
C GLN A 83 5.90 0.63 10.41
N GLY A 84 6.51 -0.27 9.65
CA GLY A 84 7.84 -0.80 9.93
C GLY A 84 9.00 0.09 9.46
N GLN A 85 8.72 1.22 8.80
CA GLN A 85 9.71 2.10 8.20
C GLN A 85 10.72 1.34 7.32
N ILE A 86 10.24 0.33 6.58
CA ILE A 86 11.09 -0.53 5.76
C ILE A 86 11.51 0.24 4.53
N SER A 87 12.82 0.34 4.30
CA SER A 87 13.34 1.01 3.11
C SER A 87 12.91 0.29 1.83
N ARG A 88 12.81 1.04 0.74
CA ARG A 88 12.50 0.48 -0.59
C ARG A 88 13.46 -0.64 -0.99
N GLU A 89 14.75 -0.45 -0.69
CA GLU A 89 15.79 -1.45 -1.00
C GLU A 89 15.60 -2.72 -0.17
N SER A 90 15.43 -2.57 1.15
CA SER A 90 15.22 -3.69 2.06
C SER A 90 13.98 -4.50 1.69
N TYR A 91 12.89 -3.83 1.30
CA TYR A 91 11.70 -4.52 0.82
C TYR A 91 11.96 -5.24 -0.52
N ARG A 92 12.73 -4.65 -1.42
CA ARG A 92 13.10 -5.27 -2.71
C ARG A 92 13.89 -6.57 -2.51
N GLU A 93 14.86 -6.57 -1.60
CA GLU A 93 15.62 -7.76 -1.22
C GLU A 93 14.72 -8.84 -0.61
N LEU A 94 13.84 -8.45 0.32
CA LEU A 94 12.89 -9.37 0.94
C LEU A 94 11.93 -10.00 -0.08
N ALA A 95 11.36 -9.20 -0.97
CA ALA A 95 10.48 -9.67 -2.04
C ALA A 95 11.22 -10.46 -3.14
N ALA A 96 12.56 -10.41 -3.18
CA ALA A 96 13.35 -11.24 -4.08
C ALA A 96 13.44 -12.70 -3.59
N VAL A 97 13.45 -12.91 -2.27
CA VAL A 97 13.58 -14.25 -1.66
C VAL A 97 12.24 -14.90 -1.32
N GLU A 98 11.19 -14.13 -1.03
CA GLU A 98 9.86 -14.65 -0.73
C GLU A 98 8.92 -14.52 -1.94
N ALA A 99 8.59 -15.65 -2.56
CA ALA A 99 7.75 -15.70 -3.77
C ALA A 99 6.31 -15.24 -3.52
N ASN A 100 5.83 -15.33 -2.27
CA ASN A 100 4.48 -14.90 -1.92
C ASN A 100 4.35 -13.39 -1.69
N LEU A 101 5.45 -12.63 -1.62
CA LEU A 101 5.38 -11.19 -1.46
C LEU A 101 5.15 -10.49 -2.81
N PRO A 102 4.31 -9.44 -2.85
CA PRO A 102 4.23 -8.58 -4.03
C PRO A 102 5.56 -7.94 -4.36
N ARG A 103 5.86 -7.78 -5.65
CA ARG A 103 7.09 -7.12 -6.09
C ARG A 103 7.08 -5.65 -5.68
N GLU A 104 8.28 -5.12 -5.45
CA GLU A 104 8.49 -3.74 -5.01
C GLU A 104 7.74 -2.72 -5.88
N ASN A 105 7.79 -2.86 -7.21
CA ASN A 105 7.10 -1.96 -8.13
C ASN A 105 5.58 -1.93 -7.91
N SER A 106 4.95 -3.07 -7.63
CA SER A 106 3.51 -3.15 -7.36
C SER A 106 3.17 -2.45 -6.04
N VAL A 107 4.01 -2.60 -5.02
CA VAL A 107 3.84 -1.91 -3.73
C VAL A 107 4.02 -0.40 -3.89
N SER A 108 5.03 0.03 -4.64
CA SER A 108 5.25 1.45 -4.94
C SER A 108 4.08 2.06 -5.73
N ASN A 109 3.56 1.35 -6.72
CA ASN A 109 2.41 1.83 -7.50
C ASN A 109 1.15 1.94 -6.64
N GLU A 110 0.87 0.96 -5.78
CA GLU A 110 -0.27 1.04 -4.86
C GLU A 110 -0.11 2.21 -3.88
N ARG A 111 1.10 2.48 -3.39
CA ARG A 111 1.39 3.65 -2.55
C ARG A 111 1.11 4.97 -3.26
N ILE A 112 1.48 5.09 -4.54
CA ILE A 112 1.16 6.25 -5.37
C ILE A 112 -0.37 6.38 -5.51
N ALA A 113 -1.07 5.29 -5.84
CA ALA A 113 -2.53 5.29 -5.97
C ALA A 113 -3.24 5.70 -4.68
N ILE A 114 -2.76 5.26 -3.51
CA ILE A 114 -3.25 5.71 -2.20
C ILE A 114 -3.00 7.21 -2.03
N THR A 115 -1.79 7.69 -2.35
CA THR A 115 -1.42 9.09 -2.23
C THR A 115 -2.30 9.99 -3.12
N ASP A 116 -2.55 9.57 -4.36
CA ASP A 116 -3.41 10.28 -5.30
C ASP A 116 -4.86 10.31 -4.81
N ASN A 117 -5.36 9.18 -4.30
CA ASN A 117 -6.69 9.12 -3.71
C ASN A 117 -6.80 10.05 -2.48
N MET A 118 -5.81 10.05 -1.60
CA MET A 118 -5.72 10.96 -0.46
C MET A 118 -5.67 12.42 -0.90
N ASN A 119 -4.96 12.74 -2.00
CA ASN A 119 -4.89 14.08 -2.56
C ASN A 119 -6.21 14.55 -3.20
N GLN A 120 -7.04 13.63 -3.69
CA GLN A 120 -8.39 13.96 -4.15
C GLN A 120 -9.33 14.24 -2.97
N LEU A 121 -9.21 13.48 -1.88
CA LEU A 121 -10.10 13.57 -0.71
C LEU A 121 -9.75 14.75 0.21
N ILE A 122 -8.46 14.99 0.43
CA ILE A 122 -7.93 16.06 1.27
C ILE A 122 -6.90 16.80 0.42
N LYS A 123 -7.32 17.82 -0.32
CA LYS A 123 -6.47 18.47 -1.31
C LYS A 123 -5.20 19.07 -0.68
N ILE A 124 -4.05 18.82 -1.30
CA ILE A 124 -2.84 19.62 -1.07
C ILE A 124 -2.99 20.92 -1.87
N SER A 125 -2.86 22.04 -1.19
CA SER A 125 -2.79 23.36 -1.81
C SER A 125 -1.39 23.95 -1.62
N LEU A 126 -0.97 24.77 -2.58
CA LEU A 126 0.21 25.60 -2.44
C LEU A 126 -0.22 26.94 -1.86
N VAL A 127 0.55 27.45 -0.90
CA VAL A 127 0.37 28.76 -0.33
C VAL A 127 1.63 29.57 -0.62
N ASP A 128 1.48 30.69 -1.30
CA ASP A 128 2.55 31.66 -1.44
C ASP A 128 2.70 32.39 -0.10
N MET A 129 3.84 32.19 0.56
CA MET A 129 4.13 32.80 1.86
C MET A 129 4.85 34.15 1.72
N ASN A 130 5.18 34.57 0.50
CA ASN A 130 5.81 35.87 0.23
C ASN A 130 4.81 37.04 0.22
N GLY A 131 3.51 36.77 0.34
CA GLY A 131 2.46 37.79 0.37
C GLY A 131 1.92 38.05 1.78
N ARG A 132 2.67 38.82 2.60
CA ARG A 132 2.26 39.19 3.97
C ARG A 132 0.82 39.73 4.05
N ASP A 133 0.40 40.51 3.06
CA ASP A 133 -0.91 41.20 3.05
C ASP A 133 -2.11 40.26 2.84
N LYS A 134 -1.93 39.10 2.21
CA LYS A 134 -3.02 38.12 1.97
C LYS A 134 -3.17 37.09 3.09
N LEU A 135 -2.09 36.87 3.84
CA LEU A 135 -2.08 35.91 4.94
C LEU A 135 -2.87 36.44 6.14
N GLU A 136 -2.82 37.75 6.43
CA GLU A 136 -3.64 38.37 7.48
C GLU A 136 -5.13 38.38 7.14
N GLU A 137 -5.49 38.53 5.86
CA GLU A 137 -6.87 38.48 5.38
C GLU A 137 -7.43 37.05 5.36
N ALA A 138 -6.61 36.03 5.08
CA ALA A 138 -6.99 34.62 5.07
C ALA A 138 -7.01 33.96 6.47
N LEU A 139 -6.22 34.46 7.42
CA LEU A 139 -6.13 33.95 8.80
C LEU A 139 -7.14 34.58 9.77
N GLY A 140 -8.03 35.46 9.28
CA GLY A 140 -9.22 35.97 9.97
C GLY A 140 -9.11 36.09 11.49
N SER A 141 -8.55 37.19 11.99
CA SER A 141 -8.59 37.66 13.40
C SER A 141 -8.79 36.60 14.51
N ASP A 142 -8.04 35.51 14.52
CA ASP A 142 -8.05 34.59 15.65
C ASP A 142 -6.96 35.07 16.63
N GLU A 143 -7.37 35.77 17.68
CA GLU A 143 -6.53 36.21 18.80
C GLU A 143 -6.04 35.00 19.61
N SER A 144 -5.16 34.17 19.05
CA SER A 144 -4.51 33.08 19.79
C SER A 144 -3.14 33.52 20.32
N GLU A 145 -2.92 33.29 21.61
CA GLU A 145 -1.71 33.58 22.42
C GLU A 145 -0.42 32.84 21.97
N PHE A 146 -0.43 32.19 20.79
CA PHE A 146 0.65 31.33 20.30
C PHE A 146 1.61 32.02 19.31
N ARG A 147 1.47 33.31 19.02
CA ARG A 147 2.42 34.03 18.16
C ARG A 147 3.69 34.38 18.93
N ASN A 148 4.78 33.66 18.68
CA ASN A 148 6.13 34.15 18.99
C ASN A 148 6.67 34.91 17.75
N PRO A 149 6.66 36.26 17.75
CA PRO A 149 6.86 37.08 16.56
C PRO A 149 8.25 36.92 15.91
N GLU A 150 9.30 36.62 16.68
CA GLU A 150 10.66 36.47 16.16
C GLU A 150 10.86 35.18 15.34
N ILE A 151 10.23 34.06 15.73
CA ILE A 151 10.35 32.76 15.05
C ILE A 151 9.54 32.74 13.75
N THR A 152 8.38 33.40 13.75
CA THR A 152 7.52 33.50 12.56
C THR A 152 8.13 34.34 11.45
N GLN A 153 8.91 35.38 11.78
CA GLN A 153 9.42 36.31 10.77
C GLN A 153 10.58 35.70 9.95
N GLU A 154 11.47 34.95 10.59
CA GLU A 154 12.65 34.34 9.95
C GLU A 154 12.28 33.14 9.05
N ALA A 155 11.22 32.40 9.39
CA ALA A 155 10.69 31.30 8.57
C ALA A 155 9.93 31.79 7.33
N ILE A 156 9.19 32.90 7.45
CA ILE A 156 8.42 33.50 6.35
C ILE A 156 9.34 34.10 5.29
N ASP A 157 10.47 34.68 5.69
CA ASP A 157 11.37 35.39 4.76
C ASP A 157 12.22 34.43 3.88
N ILE A 158 12.24 33.12 4.17
CA ILE A 158 13.04 32.10 3.45
C ILE A 158 12.21 31.24 2.48
N MET A 159 10.90 31.08 2.69
CA MET A 159 10.10 30.04 2.03
C MET A 159 9.11 30.60 1.00
N GLY A 160 9.54 30.69 -0.26
CA GLY A 160 8.71 31.25 -1.34
C GLY A 160 7.41 30.50 -1.67
N ILE A 161 7.22 29.25 -1.26
CA ILE A 161 5.97 28.48 -1.42
C ILE A 161 5.87 27.43 -0.30
N GLY A 162 4.78 27.47 0.48
CA GLY A 162 4.41 26.46 1.46
C GLY A 162 3.44 25.41 0.89
N ILE A 163 3.50 24.19 1.44
CA ILE A 163 2.55 23.11 1.14
C ILE A 163 1.56 23.00 2.30
N TYR A 164 0.26 23.07 2.01
CA TYR A 164 -0.80 23.09 3.03
C TYR A 164 -1.90 22.04 2.76
N ARG A 165 -2.45 21.47 3.84
CA ARG A 165 -3.70 20.71 3.84
C ARG A 165 -4.63 21.28 4.92
N SER A 166 -5.91 21.41 4.59
CA SER A 166 -6.92 21.90 5.52
C SER A 166 -7.09 20.99 6.72
N ILE A 167 -6.88 21.55 7.92
CA ILE A 167 -7.12 20.83 9.18
C ILE A 167 -8.59 20.38 9.30
N LYS A 168 -9.52 21.19 8.81
CA LYS A 168 -10.95 20.85 8.75
C LYS A 168 -11.19 19.64 7.87
N ASP A 169 -10.56 19.58 6.70
CA ASP A 169 -10.72 18.45 5.78
C ASP A 169 -10.07 17.19 6.35
N ILE A 170 -8.91 17.30 7.00
CA ILE A 170 -8.27 16.19 7.71
C ILE A 170 -9.20 15.65 8.80
N LEU A 171 -9.75 16.53 9.65
CA LEU A 171 -10.62 16.14 10.76
C LEU A 171 -11.93 15.49 10.28
N ASN A 172 -12.48 15.92 9.14
CA ASN A 172 -13.67 15.31 8.54
C ASN A 172 -13.51 13.81 8.23
N TYR A 173 -12.29 13.33 7.97
CA TYR A 173 -12.02 11.90 7.76
C TYR A 173 -11.56 11.19 9.04
N ILE A 174 -10.79 11.85 9.90
CA ILE A 174 -10.25 11.24 11.13
C ILE A 174 -11.35 11.00 12.17
N ILE A 175 -12.23 11.97 12.41
CA ILE A 175 -13.23 11.89 13.49
C ILE A 175 -14.20 10.70 13.29
N PRO A 176 -14.81 10.49 12.10
CA PRO A 176 -15.67 9.32 11.88
C PRO A 176 -14.95 7.99 12.12
N TYR A 177 -13.69 7.88 11.68
CA TYR A 177 -12.88 6.67 11.89
C TYR A 177 -12.61 6.41 13.38
N LEU A 178 -12.21 7.44 14.14
CA LEU A 178 -11.97 7.30 15.57
C LEU A 178 -13.24 6.94 16.35
N LYS A 179 -14.41 7.42 15.89
CA LYS A 179 -15.72 7.02 16.43
C LYS A 179 -16.02 5.55 16.15
N GLU A 180 -15.81 5.08 14.91
CA GLU A 180 -15.98 3.67 14.53
C GLU A 180 -15.10 2.75 15.39
N LYS A 181 -13.83 3.13 15.60
CA LYS A 181 -12.89 2.38 16.44
C LYS A 181 -13.14 2.51 17.94
N LYS A 182 -14.17 3.24 18.36
CA LYS A 182 -14.51 3.50 19.77
C LYS A 182 -13.33 4.09 20.57
N VAL A 183 -12.46 4.83 19.89
CA VAL A 183 -11.36 5.58 20.52
C VAL A 183 -11.92 6.84 21.17
N LEU A 184 -12.90 7.47 20.51
CA LEU A 184 -13.61 8.62 21.06
C LEU A 184 -14.71 8.18 22.03
N ARG A 185 -14.77 8.82 23.19
CA ARG A 185 -15.88 8.69 24.14
C ARG A 185 -16.93 9.73 23.78
N LEU A 186 -18.11 9.28 23.36
CA LEU A 186 -19.19 10.18 22.93
C LEU A 186 -19.80 11.01 24.07
N SER A 187 -19.51 10.64 25.32
CA SER A 187 -19.86 11.42 26.51
C SER A 187 -19.02 12.68 26.67
N ASP A 188 -17.83 12.70 26.06
CA ASP A 188 -16.87 13.78 26.25
C ASP A 188 -17.18 14.86 25.23
N THR A 189 -17.48 16.08 25.70
CA THR A 189 -17.80 17.22 24.83
C THR A 189 -16.56 17.81 24.16
N THR A 190 -15.37 17.41 24.59
CA THR A 190 -14.09 17.96 24.15
C THR A 190 -13.14 16.81 23.75
N ILE A 191 -12.51 16.94 22.59
CA ILE A 191 -11.53 15.98 22.08
C ILE A 191 -10.17 16.69 21.98
N HIS A 192 -9.14 16.12 22.59
CA HIS A 192 -7.77 16.60 22.46
C HIS A 192 -7.04 15.83 21.35
N LEU A 193 -6.67 16.52 20.27
CA LEU A 193 -5.93 15.94 19.15
C LEU A 193 -4.60 16.67 18.96
N ARG A 194 -3.52 15.92 18.77
CA ARG A 194 -2.23 16.45 18.33
C ARG A 194 -1.98 15.97 16.90
N ILE A 195 -1.82 16.91 15.98
CA ILE A 195 -1.47 16.64 14.58
C ILE A 195 -0.12 17.32 14.33
N SER A 196 0.84 16.57 13.82
CA SER A 196 2.19 17.06 13.54
C SER A 196 2.69 16.50 12.22
N GLY A 197 3.50 17.28 11.51
CA GLY A 197 4.23 16.84 10.32
C GLY A 197 5.41 15.93 10.66
N ASP A 198 6.17 15.53 9.62
CA ASP A 198 7.38 14.70 9.72
C ASP A 198 8.64 15.50 10.10
N GLY A 199 8.47 16.75 10.56
CA GLY A 199 9.54 17.63 11.00
C GLY A 199 10.26 18.38 9.86
N ARG A 200 9.82 18.23 8.60
CA ARG A 200 10.40 18.97 7.47
C ARG A 200 9.68 20.25 7.10
N ASN A 201 8.38 20.33 7.40
CA ASN A 201 7.56 21.54 7.37
C ASN A 201 6.38 21.32 8.33
N VAL A 202 6.15 22.27 9.23
CA VAL A 202 4.93 22.41 10.04
C VAL A 202 4.24 23.69 9.65
#